data_AF-A0A2V9TVX0-F1
#
_entry.id   AF-A0A2V9TVX0-F1
#
_cell.length_a   1.000
_cell.length_b   1.000
_cell.length_c   1.000
_cell.angle_alpha   90.00
_cell.angle_beta   90.00
_cell.angle_gamma   90.00
#
_symmetry.space_group_name_H-M   'P 1'
#
loop_
_entity.id
_entity.type
_entity.pdbx_description
1 polymer ?
#
loop_
_entity_poly.entity_id
_entity_poly.type
_entity_poly.pdbx_seq_one_letter_code
_entity_poly.pdbx_strand_id
1 'polypeptide(L)'
;DEIAKDYAKTFLLIAPNVIVLERLKADFAAGKIFREDPIRPKEFDIFWDFDCVMRGEGERAHSEGVLFLTNIHQFYERADRSEDDEPDAITAVLGPKPPAQKQEQMDFAERIARRSGRLLVVNDEAHHTHDEGSEWNAVIQRLHEKTPLTAQLDFSATPRFSKSGTIFPWTDRTTH
;
A
#
# COMPACT_ATOMS: atom_id res chain seq x y z
N ASP A 1 -7.13 -26.55 5.32
CA ASP A 1 -5.78 -26.66 5.86
C ASP A 1 -5.54 -25.46 6.77
N GLU A 2 -5.18 -25.71 8.03
CA GLU A 2 -5.09 -24.66 9.07
C GLU A 2 -3.92 -23.71 8.79
N ILE A 3 -2.83 -24.24 8.23
CA ILE A 3 -1.64 -23.48 7.81
C ILE A 3 -1.93 -22.59 6.59
N ALA A 4 -2.78 -23.05 5.66
CA ALA A 4 -3.10 -22.26 4.47
C ALA A 4 -3.89 -20.98 4.77
N LYS A 5 -4.61 -20.94 5.90
CA LYS A 5 -5.33 -19.74 6.37
C LYS A 5 -4.38 -18.66 6.89
N ASP A 6 -3.17 -19.06 7.26
CA ASP A 6 -2.17 -18.19 7.86
C ASP A 6 -1.35 -17.42 6.83
N TYR A 7 -1.42 -17.79 5.54
CA TYR A 7 -0.81 -17.03 4.46
C TYR A 7 -1.65 -15.83 4.06
N ALA A 8 -0.97 -14.70 3.84
CA ALA A 8 -1.59 -13.51 3.30
C ALA A 8 -2.01 -13.74 1.84
N LYS A 9 -3.27 -13.42 1.53
CA LYS A 9 -3.80 -13.36 0.15
C LYS A 9 -4.05 -11.93 -0.30
N THR A 10 -3.95 -10.99 0.63
CA THR A 10 -4.08 -9.56 0.39
C THR A 10 -2.73 -8.91 0.61
N PHE A 11 -2.28 -8.16 -0.38
CA PHE A 11 -0.98 -7.50 -0.40
C PHE A 11 -1.19 -6.00 -0.59
N LEU A 12 -0.40 -5.19 0.11
CA LEU A 12 -0.35 -3.74 -0.07
C LEU A 12 1.08 -3.34 -0.40
N LEU A 13 1.29 -2.82 -1.61
CA LEU A 13 2.56 -2.27 -2.08
C LEU A 13 2.50 -0.74 -2.00
N ILE A 14 3.37 -0.16 -1.19
CA ILE A 14 3.41 1.27 -0.91
C ILE A 14 4.68 1.87 -1.50
N ALA A 15 4.49 2.85 -2.39
CA ALA A 15 5.55 3.72 -2.90
C ALA A 15 5.69 5.00 -2.04
N PRO A 16 6.88 5.59 -1.94
CA PRO A 16 7.09 6.82 -1.17
C PRO A 16 6.61 8.07 -1.92
N ASN A 17 6.55 8.02 -3.25
CA ASN A 17 6.16 9.16 -4.07
C ASN A 17 5.55 8.72 -5.41
N VAL A 18 5.01 9.70 -6.14
CA VAL A 18 4.35 9.48 -7.44
C VAL A 18 5.30 8.93 -8.50
N ILE A 19 6.59 9.30 -8.47
CA ILE A 19 7.55 8.83 -9.48
C ILE A 19 7.78 7.32 -9.34
N VAL A 20 8.01 6.84 -8.11
CA VAL A 20 8.15 5.41 -7.83
C VAL A 20 6.83 4.68 -8.09
N LEU A 21 5.69 5.29 -7.74
CA LEU A 21 4.37 4.73 -8.02
C LEU A 21 4.15 4.48 -9.52
N GLU A 22 4.49 5.44 -10.38
CA GLU A 22 4.32 5.29 -11.83
C GLU A 22 5.25 4.22 -12.43
N ARG A 23 6.48 4.08 -11.90
CA ARG A 23 7.38 2.96 -12.25
C ARG A 23 6.72 1.62 -11.91
N LEU A 24 6.32 1.44 -10.65
CA LEU A 24 5.67 0.22 -10.19
C LEU A 24 4.38 -0.05 -10.98
N LYS A 25 3.61 0.99 -11.28
CA LYS A 25 2.39 0.84 -12.07
C LYS A 25 2.68 0.29 -13.46
N ALA A 26 3.75 0.74 -14.14
CA ALA A 26 4.11 0.22 -15.45
C ALA A 26 4.43 -1.29 -15.43
N ASP A 27 4.95 -1.80 -14.31
CA ASP A 27 5.32 -3.21 -14.13
C ASP A 27 4.14 -4.06 -13.65
N PHE A 28 3.35 -3.55 -12.69
CA PHE A 28 2.25 -4.28 -12.07
C PHE A 28 0.91 -4.14 -12.82
N ALA A 29 0.77 -3.17 -13.73
CA ALA A 29 -0.45 -3.00 -14.51
C ALA A 29 -0.82 -4.28 -15.27
N ALA A 30 -2.07 -4.71 -15.13
CA ALA A 30 -2.58 -5.97 -15.67
C ALA A 30 -1.71 -7.20 -15.28
N GLY A 31 -0.98 -7.14 -14.16
CA GLY A 31 -0.06 -8.20 -13.73
C GLY A 31 1.03 -8.53 -14.75
N LYS A 32 1.50 -7.54 -15.51
CA LYS A 32 2.51 -7.70 -16.57
C LYS A 32 3.78 -8.37 -16.05
N ILE A 33 4.32 -7.92 -14.92
CA ILE A 33 5.51 -8.49 -14.27
C ILE A 33 5.37 -10.00 -14.04
N PHE A 34 4.21 -10.49 -13.61
CA PHE A 34 3.99 -11.92 -13.35
C PHE A 34 3.85 -12.78 -14.62
N ARG A 35 3.67 -12.16 -15.79
CA ARG A 35 3.57 -12.85 -17.09
C ARG A 35 4.87 -12.81 -17.87
N GLU A 36 5.62 -11.73 -17.74
CA GLU A 36 6.86 -11.50 -18.49
C GLU A 36 8.08 -12.03 -17.76
N ASP A 37 8.12 -11.92 -16.42
CA ASP A 37 9.22 -12.50 -15.64
C ASP A 37 8.97 -13.98 -15.30
N PRO A 38 10.05 -14.80 -15.22
CA PRO A 38 9.97 -16.22 -14.87
C PRO A 38 9.73 -16.44 -13.36
N ILE A 39 8.91 -15.59 -12.73
CA ILE A 39 8.53 -15.68 -11.32
C ILE A 39 7.51 -16.80 -11.10
N ARG A 40 6.75 -17.17 -12.14
CA ARG A 40 5.75 -18.24 -12.08
C ARG A 40 6.17 -19.44 -12.92
N PRO A 41 6.20 -20.66 -12.36
CA PRO A 41 6.31 -21.86 -13.17
C PRO A 41 5.10 -21.99 -14.09
N LYS A 42 5.34 -22.29 -15.38
CA LYS A 42 4.28 -22.34 -16.42
C LYS A 42 3.20 -23.37 -16.09
N GLU A 43 3.57 -24.43 -15.40
CA GLU A 43 2.69 -25.52 -14.97
C GLU A 43 1.64 -25.04 -13.95
N PHE A 44 1.89 -23.91 -13.27
CA PHE A 44 0.98 -23.32 -12.29
C PHE A 44 0.18 -22.13 -12.81
N ASP A 45 0.29 -21.77 -14.10
CA ASP A 45 -0.44 -20.62 -14.66
C ASP A 45 -1.95 -20.74 -14.47
N ILE A 46 -2.51 -21.96 -14.55
CA ILE A 46 -3.95 -22.21 -14.36
C ILE A 46 -4.44 -21.98 -12.92
N PHE A 47 -3.53 -22.01 -11.95
CA PHE A 47 -3.82 -21.77 -10.54
C PHE A 47 -3.48 -20.35 -10.10
N TRP A 48 -2.90 -19.54 -11.00
CA TRP A 48 -2.53 -18.17 -10.68
C TRP A 48 -3.71 -17.22 -10.82
N ASP A 49 -4.50 -17.11 -9.74
CA ASP A 49 -5.56 -16.12 -9.61
C ASP A 49 -5.12 -14.96 -8.71
N PHE A 50 -4.44 -13.99 -9.33
CA PHE A 50 -3.90 -12.81 -8.67
C PHE A 50 -4.21 -11.54 -9.45
N ASP A 51 -4.80 -10.56 -8.77
CA ASP A 51 -5.09 -9.25 -9.33
C ASP A 51 -4.15 -8.16 -8.79
N CYS A 52 -3.90 -7.13 -9.60
CA CYS A 52 -3.14 -5.95 -9.19
C CYS A 52 -4.01 -4.74 -9.44
N VAL A 53 -4.31 -4.00 -8.38
CA VAL A 53 -5.33 -2.97 -8.40
C VAL A 53 -4.73 -1.63 -7.99
N MET A 54 -4.87 -0.66 -8.89
CA MET A 54 -4.45 0.71 -8.65
C MET A 54 -5.63 1.57 -8.18
N ARG A 55 -5.32 2.71 -7.58
CA ARG A 55 -6.37 3.62 -7.08
C ARG A 55 -7.19 4.14 -8.26
N GLY A 56 -8.51 4.05 -8.14
CA GLY A 56 -9.43 4.38 -9.25
C GLY A 56 -9.74 3.18 -10.15
N GLU A 57 -9.21 2.00 -9.85
CA GLU A 57 -9.59 0.75 -10.50
C GLU A 57 -10.45 -0.12 -9.57
N GLY A 58 -11.43 -0.80 -10.18
CA GLY A 58 -12.19 -1.85 -9.52
C GLY A 58 -11.35 -3.13 -9.38
N GLU A 59 -11.64 -3.93 -8.37
CA GLU A 59 -11.10 -5.30 -8.27
C GLU A 59 -11.83 -6.19 -9.27
N ARG A 60 -11.14 -7.17 -9.86
CA ARG A 60 -11.84 -8.28 -10.48
C ARG A 60 -12.67 -9.01 -9.42
N ALA A 61 -13.95 -9.17 -9.71
CA ALA A 61 -14.83 -9.96 -8.85
C ALA A 61 -14.24 -11.38 -8.75
N HIS A 62 -14.06 -11.86 -7.51
CA HIS A 62 -13.66 -13.23 -7.18
C HIS A 62 -12.19 -13.61 -7.24
N SER A 63 -11.24 -12.67 -7.44
CA SER A 63 -9.81 -13.04 -7.36
C SER A 63 -9.39 -13.44 -5.94
N GLU A 64 -8.78 -14.61 -5.82
CA GLU A 64 -8.28 -15.18 -4.56
C GLU A 64 -7.17 -14.30 -3.96
N GLY A 65 -6.16 -13.94 -4.77
CA GLY A 65 -5.08 -13.05 -4.39
C GLY A 65 -5.23 -11.65 -4.97
N VAL A 66 -4.94 -10.61 -4.17
CA VAL A 66 -4.98 -9.21 -4.65
C VAL A 66 -3.81 -8.40 -4.08
N LEU A 67 -3.18 -7.62 -4.96
CA LEU A 67 -2.20 -6.59 -4.62
C LEU A 67 -2.78 -5.20 -4.86
N PHE A 68 -2.83 -4.40 -3.81
CA PHE A 68 -3.15 -2.98 -3.86
C PHE A 68 -1.87 -2.18 -4.05
N LEU A 69 -1.80 -1.36 -5.09
CA LEU A 69 -0.66 -0.49 -5.36
C LEU A 69 -1.04 0.98 -5.14
N THR A 70 -0.31 1.65 -4.25
CA THR A 70 -0.56 3.05 -3.85
C THR A 70 0.74 3.74 -3.48
N ASN A 71 0.70 5.07 -3.32
CA ASN A 71 1.75 5.79 -2.59
C ASN A 71 1.29 6.17 -1.18
N ILE A 72 2.24 6.53 -0.32
CA ILE A 72 1.96 6.88 1.07
C ILE A 72 1.13 8.16 1.21
N HIS A 73 1.35 9.18 0.36
CA HIS A 73 0.61 10.45 0.39
C HIS A 73 -0.89 10.28 0.14
N GLN A 74 -1.29 9.25 -0.62
CA GLN A 74 -2.70 8.92 -0.86
C GLN A 74 -3.45 8.46 0.39
N PHE A 75 -2.75 7.98 1.43
CA PHE A 75 -3.35 7.73 2.74
C PHE A 75 -3.49 9.01 3.59
N TYR A 76 -2.65 10.03 3.36
CA TYR A 76 -2.68 11.30 4.08
C TYR A 76 -3.80 12.21 3.62
N GLU A 77 -4.03 12.34 2.30
CA GLU A 77 -5.18 13.08 1.74
C GLU A 77 -6.53 12.62 2.31
N ARG A 78 -6.55 11.45 2.95
CA ARG A 78 -7.72 10.87 3.59
C ARG A 78 -7.85 11.28 5.06
N ALA A 79 -6.75 11.36 5.81
CA ALA A 79 -6.76 11.84 7.19
C ALA A 79 -7.19 13.32 7.26
N ASP A 80 -6.67 14.16 6.37
CA ASP A 80 -7.02 15.58 6.29
C ASP A 80 -8.47 15.82 5.84
N ARG A 81 -9.12 14.84 5.19
CA ARG A 81 -10.56 14.93 4.86
C ARG A 81 -11.48 14.47 5.98
N SER A 82 -10.95 13.76 6.97
CA SER A 82 -11.69 13.38 8.18
C SER A 82 -11.57 14.43 9.29
N GLU A 83 -10.60 15.34 9.20
CA GLU A 83 -10.45 16.50 10.07
C GLU A 83 -11.02 17.74 9.35
N ASP A 84 -12.25 18.05 9.68
CA ASP A 84 -13.07 19.12 9.09
C ASP A 84 -12.64 20.51 9.61
N ASP A 85 -11.42 20.95 9.30
CA ASP A 85 -10.94 22.31 9.65
C ASP A 85 -9.88 22.82 8.66
N GLU A 86 -10.27 23.14 7.42
CA GLU A 86 -9.48 24.09 6.61
C GLU A 86 -9.81 25.52 7.09
N PRO A 87 -8.83 26.33 7.54
CA PRO A 87 -9.10 27.71 7.92
C PRO A 87 -9.60 28.51 6.72
N ASP A 88 -10.67 29.29 6.92
CA ASP A 88 -11.39 30.13 5.94
C ASP A 88 -10.50 31.00 5.00
N ALA A 89 -9.22 31.14 5.30
CA ALA A 89 -8.25 31.96 4.57
C ALA A 89 -7.91 31.43 3.17
N ILE A 90 -8.02 30.13 2.90
CA ILE A 90 -7.60 29.53 1.60
C ILE A 90 -8.74 29.61 0.55
N THR A 91 -10.00 29.56 1.01
CA THR A 91 -11.21 29.63 0.18
C THR A 91 -11.43 31.02 -0.44
N ALA A 92 -10.90 32.07 0.20
CA ALA A 92 -11.00 33.44 -0.30
C ALA A 92 -10.12 33.73 -1.53
N VAL A 93 -9.08 32.93 -1.77
CA VAL A 93 -8.09 33.19 -2.84
C VAL A 93 -8.32 32.32 -4.09
N LEU A 94 -8.83 31.09 -3.92
CA LEU A 94 -8.89 30.09 -5.01
C LEU A 94 -10.28 29.91 -5.65
N GLY A 95 -11.33 30.56 -5.11
CA GLY A 95 -12.70 30.40 -5.58
C GLY A 95 -13.29 29.01 -5.25
N PRO A 96 -14.59 28.78 -5.53
CA PRO A 96 -15.23 27.50 -5.22
C PRO A 96 -14.57 26.37 -6.00
N LYS A 97 -14.12 25.36 -5.26
CA LYS A 97 -13.49 24.14 -5.79
C LYS A 97 -14.42 23.52 -6.85
N PRO A 98 -13.95 23.22 -8.06
CA PRO A 98 -14.77 22.53 -9.06
C PRO A 98 -15.26 21.20 -8.45
N PRO A 99 -16.53 20.82 -8.67
CA PRO A 99 -17.07 19.59 -8.12
C PRO A 99 -16.24 18.45 -8.68
N ALA A 100 -15.42 17.84 -7.83
CA ALA A 100 -14.67 16.68 -8.21
C ALA A 100 -15.72 15.61 -8.58
N GLN A 101 -15.81 15.27 -9.87
CA GLN A 101 -16.47 14.05 -10.32
C GLN A 101 -15.68 12.86 -9.74
N LYS A 102 -15.86 12.62 -8.45
CA LYS A 102 -15.35 11.43 -7.78
C LYS A 102 -16.44 10.41 -7.99
N GLN A 103 -16.22 9.49 -8.93
CA GLN A 103 -16.66 8.13 -8.67
C GLN A 103 -16.11 7.80 -7.28
N GLU A 104 -16.97 7.71 -6.29
CA GLU A 104 -16.65 7.30 -4.93
C GLU A 104 -16.23 5.84 -4.97
N GLN A 105 -15.05 5.58 -5.52
CA GLN A 105 -14.40 4.31 -5.36
C GLN A 105 -13.93 4.23 -3.92
N MET A 106 -14.40 3.17 -3.28
CA MET A 106 -14.11 2.81 -1.90
C MET A 106 -12.62 2.87 -1.61
N ASP A 107 -12.26 3.24 -0.36
CA ASP A 107 -10.87 3.31 0.07
C ASP A 107 -10.11 2.02 -0.17
N PHE A 108 -8.80 2.11 -0.32
CA PHE A 108 -7.95 0.95 -0.20
C PHE A 108 -7.97 0.39 1.22
N ALA A 109 -7.92 1.20 2.28
CA ALA A 109 -7.98 0.65 3.65
C ALA A 109 -9.31 -0.07 3.95
N GLU A 110 -10.44 0.49 3.49
CA GLU A 110 -11.76 -0.13 3.58
C GLU A 110 -11.88 -1.39 2.71
N ARG A 111 -11.34 -1.36 1.49
CA ARG A 111 -11.33 -2.54 0.60
C ARG A 111 -10.50 -3.66 1.18
N ILE A 112 -9.30 -3.35 1.69
CA ILE A 112 -8.44 -4.30 2.42
C ILE A 112 -9.20 -4.87 3.62
N ALA A 113 -9.86 -4.03 4.43
CA ALA A 113 -10.61 -4.47 5.61
C ALA A 113 -11.82 -5.38 5.30
N ARG A 114 -12.40 -5.26 4.11
CA ARG A 114 -13.49 -6.15 3.65
C ARG A 114 -13.00 -7.52 3.19
N ARG A 115 -11.70 -7.67 2.88
CA ARG A 115 -11.12 -8.94 2.49
C ARG A 115 -10.86 -9.78 3.74
N SER A 116 -11.27 -11.04 3.71
CA SER A 116 -10.96 -11.99 4.77
C SER A 116 -9.50 -12.42 4.73
N GLY A 117 -8.88 -12.62 5.88
CA GLY A 117 -7.53 -13.19 6.01
C GLY A 117 -6.52 -12.18 6.55
N ARG A 118 -5.23 -12.41 6.23
CA ARG A 118 -4.12 -11.58 6.67
C ARG A 118 -3.61 -10.67 5.56
N LEU A 119 -3.05 -9.54 5.97
CA LEU A 119 -2.41 -8.54 5.10
C LEU A 119 -0.89 -8.74 5.11
N LEU A 120 -0.26 -8.62 3.94
CA LEU A 120 1.18 -8.41 3.83
C LEU A 120 1.44 -7.01 3.27
N VAL A 121 2.28 -6.24 3.95
CA VAL A 121 2.67 -4.89 3.51
C VAL A 121 4.08 -4.94 2.94
N VAL A 122 4.27 -4.34 1.76
CA VAL A 122 5.56 -4.18 1.09
C VAL A 122 5.79 -2.70 0.87
N ASN A 123 6.92 -2.20 1.37
CA ASN A 123 7.34 -0.82 1.21
C ASN A 123 8.51 -0.76 0.22
N ASP A 124 8.33 -0.06 -0.90
CA ASP A 124 9.38 0.13 -1.89
C ASP A 124 10.15 1.43 -1.60
N GLU A 125 11.44 1.44 -1.93
CA GLU A 125 12.38 2.53 -1.65
C GLU A 125 12.26 3.07 -0.21
N ALA A 126 12.19 2.16 0.76
CA ALA A 126 11.91 2.44 2.16
C ALA A 126 12.96 3.34 2.85
N HIS A 127 14.08 3.68 2.21
CA HIS A 127 14.99 4.70 2.75
C HIS A 127 14.40 6.11 2.72
N HIS A 128 13.35 6.36 1.92
CA HIS A 128 12.61 7.61 1.97
C HIS A 128 11.75 7.75 3.24
N THR A 129 11.61 6.68 4.04
CA THR A 129 10.82 6.67 5.27
C THR A 129 11.50 7.36 6.46
N HIS A 130 12.71 7.93 6.37
CA HIS A 130 13.32 8.51 7.57
C HIS A 130 12.61 9.78 8.10
N ASP A 131 12.12 10.65 7.23
CA ASP A 131 11.33 11.81 7.66
C ASP A 131 9.82 11.45 7.77
N GLU A 132 9.37 10.50 6.94
CA GLU A 132 7.97 10.02 6.91
C GLU A 132 7.72 8.82 7.84
N GLY A 133 8.71 8.38 8.62
CA GLY A 133 8.71 7.07 9.26
C GLY A 133 7.69 6.96 10.38
N SER A 134 7.40 8.06 11.06
CA SER A 134 6.26 8.13 12.00
C SER A 134 4.95 7.87 11.28
N GLU A 135 4.75 8.53 10.14
CA GLU A 135 3.47 8.52 9.41
C GLU A 135 3.24 7.20 8.69
N TRP A 136 4.28 6.63 8.09
CA TRP A 136 4.21 5.31 7.46
C TRP A 136 3.86 4.22 8.49
N ASN A 137 4.53 4.24 9.64
CA ASN A 137 4.21 3.34 10.74
C ASN A 137 2.78 3.58 11.27
N ALA A 138 2.31 4.83 11.33
CA ALA A 138 0.95 5.15 11.75
C ALA A 138 -0.11 4.64 10.74
N VAL A 139 0.17 4.69 9.43
CA VAL A 139 -0.70 4.08 8.41
C VAL A 139 -0.74 2.56 8.59
N ILE A 140 0.41 1.92 8.72
CA ILE A 140 0.51 0.46 8.87
C ILE A 140 -0.17 0.00 10.17
N GLN A 141 0.00 0.72 11.26
CA GLN A 141 -0.64 0.42 12.54
C GLN A 141 -2.18 0.49 12.42
N ARG A 142 -2.72 1.54 11.79
CA ARG A 142 -4.16 1.67 11.52
C ARG A 142 -4.71 0.55 10.64
N LEU A 143 -3.91 0.06 9.69
CA LEU A 143 -4.27 -1.11 8.87
C LEU A 143 -4.27 -2.38 9.71
N HIS A 144 -3.26 -2.58 10.56
CA HIS A 144 -3.14 -3.74 11.45
C HIS A 144 -4.35 -3.90 12.37
N GLU A 145 -4.85 -2.80 12.92
CA GLU A 145 -6.02 -2.79 13.79
C GLU A 145 -7.30 -3.30 13.10
N LYS A 146 -7.40 -3.10 11.78
CA LYS A 146 -8.56 -3.54 10.98
C LYS A 146 -8.35 -4.92 10.34
N THR A 147 -7.11 -5.23 9.98
CA THR A 147 -6.75 -6.45 9.25
C THR A 147 -5.40 -6.94 9.76
N PRO A 148 -5.34 -8.11 10.41
CA PRO A 148 -4.08 -8.62 10.97
C PRO A 148 -2.97 -8.71 9.90
N LEU A 149 -1.82 -8.13 10.20
CA LEU A 149 -0.63 -8.26 9.33
C LEU A 149 0.06 -9.60 9.60
N THR A 150 0.44 -10.28 8.52
CA THR A 150 1.33 -11.44 8.59
C THR A 150 2.81 -11.02 8.54
N ALA A 151 3.12 -9.97 7.79
CA ALA A 151 4.47 -9.45 7.62
C ALA A 151 4.45 -8.02 7.05
N GLN A 152 5.52 -7.29 7.34
CA GLN A 152 5.90 -6.04 6.68
C GLN A 152 7.31 -6.20 6.13
N LEU A 153 7.50 -5.87 4.85
CA LEU A 153 8.79 -6.01 4.15
C LEU A 153 9.23 -4.65 3.59
N ASP A 154 10.42 -4.20 3.99
CA ASP A 154 10.98 -2.92 3.55
C ASP A 154 12.11 -3.17 2.53
N PHE A 155 11.91 -2.73 1.29
CA PHE A 155 12.91 -2.80 0.22
C PHE A 155 13.53 -1.43 0.00
N SER A 156 14.86 -1.36 -0.04
CA SER A 156 15.57 -0.10 -0.26
C SER A 156 16.94 -0.35 -0.89
N ALA A 157 17.28 0.48 -1.87
CA ALA A 157 18.61 0.46 -2.51
C ALA A 157 19.71 1.11 -1.65
N THR A 158 19.37 1.95 -0.67
CA THR A 158 20.37 2.69 0.12
C THR A 158 20.08 2.60 1.63
N PRO A 159 20.89 1.87 2.42
CA PRO A 159 20.76 1.93 3.87
C PRO A 159 21.58 3.12 4.39
N ARG A 160 21.01 4.34 4.41
CA ARG A 160 21.69 5.49 5.04
C ARG A 160 20.78 6.27 5.97
N PHE A 161 20.93 6.03 7.27
CA PHE A 161 20.55 6.97 8.33
C PHE A 161 21.55 8.13 8.35
N SER A 162 21.11 9.34 8.00
CA SER A 162 21.97 10.54 7.88
C SER A 162 22.45 11.12 9.22
N LYS A 163 22.01 10.59 10.38
CA LYS A 163 22.43 11.09 11.70
C LYS A 163 23.29 10.13 12.55
N SER A 164 23.41 8.85 12.22
CA SER A 164 24.13 7.89 13.08
C SER A 164 25.03 6.88 12.36
N GLY A 165 25.08 6.86 11.02
CA GLY A 165 25.99 6.00 10.26
C GLY A 165 25.84 4.50 10.55
N THR A 166 24.73 4.08 11.16
CA THR A 166 24.50 2.70 11.60
C THR A 166 23.68 1.96 10.55
N ILE A 167 24.13 0.74 10.24
CA ILE A 167 23.52 -0.15 9.27
C ILE A 167 22.61 -1.10 10.07
N PHE A 168 21.32 -0.75 10.20
CA PHE A 168 20.26 -1.46 10.93
C PHE A 168 20.33 -1.49 12.47
N PRO A 169 19.52 -0.69 13.19
CA PRO A 169 19.04 -1.08 14.51
C PRO A 169 17.80 -1.98 14.32
N TRP A 170 17.98 -3.28 14.49
CA TRP A 170 16.86 -4.22 14.61
C TRP A 170 15.92 -3.74 15.73
N THR A 171 14.67 -3.45 15.42
CA THR A 171 13.61 -3.30 16.44
C THR A 171 12.66 -4.48 16.28
N ASP A 172 13.03 -5.61 16.87
CA ASP A 172 12.07 -6.69 17.11
C ASP A 172 11.07 -6.18 18.15
N ARG A 173 9.88 -5.79 17.71
CA ARG A 173 8.77 -5.57 18.63
C ARG A 173 7.97 -6.85 18.68
N THR A 174 8.51 -7.84 19.38
CA THR A 174 7.76 -9.02 19.79
C THR A 174 6.72 -8.57 20.81
N THR A 175 5.49 -8.31 20.38
CA THR A 175 4.36 -8.25 21.30
C THR A 175 4.08 -9.68 21.76
N HIS A 176 4.47 -9.99 23.00
CA HIS A 176 3.93 -11.12 23.76
C HIS A 176 2.52 -10.79 24.24
#